data_AF-A0AAJ0ETA3-F1
#
_entry.id   AF-A0AAJ0ETA3-F1
#
_cell.length_a   1.000
_cell.length_b   1.000
_cell.length_c   1.000
_cell.angle_alpha   90.00
_cell.angle_beta   90.00
_cell.angle_gamma   90.00
#
_symmetry.space_group_name_H-M   'P 1'
#
loop_
_entity.id
_entity.type
_entity.pdbx_description
1 polymer ?
#
loop_
_entity_poly.entity_id
_entity_poly.type
_entity_poly.pdbx_seq_one_letter_code
_entity_poly.pdbx_strand_id
1 'polypeptide(L)'
;MYHEDATDNHGTYNGPAKYFFDSMGSDSIKAAHHQIGQSLVEIEEDGRKAHTETYCTATTIAVVGGEEKWTTFLVRYVDNSEKRDAEWRITHRFCTFDDASDAAILGYLPKENLGTRDGSDYSRSVFKD
;
A
#
# COMPACT_ATOMS: atom_id res chain seq x y z
N MET A 1 8.70 9.99 -4.79
CA MET A 1 7.68 9.52 -3.83
C MET A 1 8.33 8.88 -2.62
N TYR A 2 9.26 7.93 -2.80
CA TYR A 2 10.02 7.29 -1.73
C TYR A 2 11.41 7.91 -1.54
N HIS A 3 11.96 7.80 -0.33
CA HIS A 3 13.40 7.92 -0.11
C HIS A 3 14.15 6.71 -0.69
N GLU A 4 15.45 6.86 -0.94
CA GLU A 4 16.28 5.81 -1.57
C GLU A 4 16.38 4.54 -0.70
N ASP A 5 16.40 4.71 0.62
CA ASP A 5 16.45 3.68 1.65
C ASP A 5 15.06 3.12 2.03
N ALA A 6 13.99 3.55 1.35
CA ALA A 6 12.65 3.19 1.74
C ALA A 6 12.32 1.71 1.49
N THR A 7 11.34 1.21 2.24
CA THR A 7 10.79 -0.14 2.09
C THR A 7 9.30 -0.12 1.72
N ASP A 8 8.85 -1.17 1.05
CA ASP A 8 7.45 -1.37 0.70
C ASP A 8 7.07 -2.81 1.03
N ASN A 9 6.07 -2.97 1.89
CA ASN A 9 5.35 -4.20 2.08
C ASN A 9 4.03 -4.11 1.31
N HIS A 10 4.00 -4.74 0.15
CA HIS A 10 2.87 -4.76 -0.79
C HIS A 10 2.14 -6.11 -0.79
N GLY A 11 2.05 -6.77 0.37
CA GLY A 11 1.52 -8.11 0.49
C GLY A 11 2.56 -9.16 0.11
N THR A 12 2.49 -9.68 -1.11
CA THR A 12 3.42 -10.74 -1.57
C THR A 12 4.87 -10.26 -1.75
N TYR A 13 5.07 -8.94 -1.77
CA TYR A 13 6.38 -8.30 -1.77
C TYR A 13 6.64 -7.61 -0.43
N ASN A 14 7.82 -7.80 0.16
CA ASN A 14 8.28 -7.05 1.32
C ASN A 14 9.80 -6.84 1.21
N GLY A 15 10.22 -5.60 0.97
CA GLY A 15 11.63 -5.29 0.77
C GLY A 15 11.90 -3.85 0.34
N PRO A 16 13.08 -3.56 -0.25
CA PRO A 16 13.42 -2.24 -0.74
C PRO A 16 12.37 -1.71 -1.73
N ALA A 17 11.84 -0.53 -1.50
CA ALA A 17 10.73 0.01 -2.28
C ALA A 17 11.11 0.14 -3.76
N LYS A 18 12.36 0.52 -4.05
CA LYS A 18 12.89 0.63 -5.42
C LYS A 18 12.69 -0.65 -6.23
N TYR A 19 12.97 -1.82 -5.66
CA TYR A 19 12.85 -3.08 -6.39
C TYR A 19 11.40 -3.45 -6.69
N PHE A 20 10.46 -3.07 -5.82
CA PHE A 20 9.04 -3.21 -6.11
C PHE A 20 8.66 -2.40 -7.36
N PHE A 21 9.00 -1.12 -7.42
CA PHE A 21 8.69 -0.26 -8.57
C PHE A 21 9.39 -0.70 -9.85
N ASP A 22 10.66 -1.10 -9.78
CA ASP A 22 11.39 -1.62 -10.93
C ASP A 22 10.76 -2.92 -11.47
N SER A 23 10.12 -3.72 -10.60
CA SER A 23 9.39 -4.93 -10.99
C SER A 23 8.00 -4.67 -11.57
N MET A 24 7.42 -3.49 -11.30
CA MET A 24 6.12 -3.05 -11.84
C MET A 24 6.26 -2.62 -13.30
N GLY A 25 6.46 -3.62 -14.16
CA GLY A 25 6.52 -3.51 -15.61
C GLY A 25 6.29 -4.83 -16.32
N SER A 26 5.80 -5.86 -15.60
CA SER A 26 5.47 -7.15 -16.21
C SER A 26 4.22 -7.04 -17.08
N ASP A 27 4.24 -7.68 -18.25
CA ASP A 27 3.18 -7.68 -19.27
C ASP A 27 1.80 -8.20 -18.80
N SER A 28 1.68 -8.69 -17.57
CA SER A 28 0.46 -9.30 -17.03
C SER A 28 -0.63 -8.29 -16.64
N ILE A 29 -0.27 -7.04 -16.32
CA ILE A 29 -1.23 -5.98 -15.98
C ILE A 29 -1.45 -5.07 -17.19
N LYS A 30 -2.62 -5.18 -17.80
CA LYS A 30 -3.03 -4.36 -18.94
C LYS A 30 -3.36 -2.92 -18.54
N ALA A 31 -3.99 -2.75 -17.37
CA ALA A 31 -4.32 -1.44 -16.81
C ALA A 31 -4.41 -1.50 -15.29
N ALA A 32 -4.08 -0.39 -14.64
CA ALA A 32 -4.34 -0.18 -13.23
C ALA A 32 -4.85 1.23 -13.01
N HIS A 33 -5.87 1.38 -12.16
CA HIS A 33 -6.43 2.65 -11.75
C HIS A 33 -6.55 2.67 -10.23
N HIS A 34 -5.84 3.60 -9.60
CA HIS A 34 -5.87 3.77 -8.15
C HIS A 34 -6.64 5.06 -7.86
N GLN A 35 -7.86 4.91 -7.34
CA GLN A 35 -8.62 6.04 -6.84
C GLN A 35 -8.24 6.28 -5.37
N ILE A 36 -7.44 7.31 -5.15
CA ILE A 36 -7.00 7.73 -3.83
C ILE A 36 -8.15 8.47 -3.12
N GLY A 37 -8.45 8.05 -1.91
CA GLY A 37 -9.54 8.54 -1.08
C GLY A 37 -9.08 9.30 0.16
N GLN A 38 -9.87 9.20 1.23
CA GLN A 38 -9.61 9.87 2.50
C GLN A 38 -8.22 9.51 3.03
N SER A 39 -7.53 10.50 3.60
CA SER A 39 -6.23 10.31 4.23
C SER A 39 -6.21 10.90 5.63
N LEU A 40 -5.86 10.09 6.62
CA LEU A 40 -5.48 10.57 7.95
C LEU A 40 -3.98 10.80 7.95
N VAL A 41 -3.54 11.99 8.36
CA VAL A 41 -2.12 12.37 8.42
C VAL A 41 -1.82 12.94 9.80
N GLU A 42 -0.85 12.34 10.48
CA GLU A 42 -0.30 12.84 11.73
C GLU A 42 1.15 13.25 11.51
N ILE A 43 1.49 14.49 11.84
CA ILE A 43 2.85 15.00 11.76
C ILE A 43 3.40 15.04 13.18
N GLU A 44 4.59 14.46 13.39
CA GLU A 44 5.26 14.51 14.68
C GLU A 44 5.59 15.96 15.08
N GLU A 45 5.75 16.20 16.38
CA GLU A 45 5.95 17.55 16.95
C GLU A 45 7.14 18.30 16.34
N ASP A 46 8.19 17.58 15.93
CA ASP A 46 9.38 18.17 15.31
C ASP A 46 9.18 18.60 13.85
N GLY A 47 8.04 18.25 13.25
CA GLY A 47 7.70 18.56 11.86
C GLY A 47 8.55 17.84 10.82
N ARG A 48 9.24 16.75 11.20
CA ARG A 48 10.15 15.99 10.32
C ARG A 48 9.65 14.60 9.98
N LYS A 49 8.71 14.06 10.74
CA LYS A 49 8.10 12.75 10.50
C LYS A 49 6.59 12.86 10.38
N ALA A 50 6.03 11.98 9.57
CA ALA A 50 4.59 11.87 9.43
C ALA A 50 4.16 10.41 9.27
N HIS A 51 2.99 10.12 9.83
CA HIS A 51 2.28 8.85 9.72
C HIS A 51 1.01 9.08 8.90
N THR A 52 0.72 8.20 7.95
CA THR A 52 -0.43 8.38 7.05
C THR A 52 -1.18 7.08 6.84
N GLU A 53 -2.51 7.11 6.93
CA GLU A 53 -3.40 6.05 6.44
C GLU A 53 -4.22 6.66 5.31
N THR A 54 -4.01 6.16 4.09
CA THR A 54 -4.73 6.61 2.90
C THR A 54 -5.55 5.47 2.34
N TYR A 55 -6.87 5.68 2.23
CA TYR A 55 -7.78 4.75 1.60
C TYR A 55 -7.62 4.79 0.09
N CYS A 56 -7.68 3.63 -0.55
CA CYS A 56 -7.55 3.49 -1.99
C CYS A 56 -8.53 2.43 -2.51
N THR A 57 -9.27 2.76 -3.57
CA THR A 57 -9.92 1.76 -4.41
C THR A 57 -9.02 1.50 -5.61
N ALA A 58 -8.37 0.33 -5.63
CA ALA A 58 -7.45 -0.04 -6.70
C ALA A 58 -8.15 -1.02 -7.66
N THR A 59 -8.35 -0.63 -8.92
CA THR A 59 -8.88 -1.52 -9.96
C THR A 59 -7.78 -1.89 -10.92
N THR A 60 -7.56 -3.19 -11.13
CA THR A 60 -6.60 -3.74 -12.08
C THR A 60 -7.29 -4.57 -13.14
N ILE A 61 -6.80 -4.49 -14.37
CA ILE A 61 -7.14 -5.40 -15.47
C ILE A 61 -5.91 -6.23 -15.77
N ALA A 62 -5.97 -7.53 -15.50
CA ALA A 62 -4.89 -8.48 -15.73
C ALA A 62 -5.26 -9.50 -16.80
N VAL A 63 -4.29 -10.02 -17.55
CA VAL A 63 -4.52 -11.14 -18.47
C VAL A 63 -4.20 -12.46 -17.76
N VAL A 64 -5.23 -13.28 -17.52
CA VAL A 64 -5.11 -14.58 -16.82
C VAL A 64 -5.64 -15.67 -17.74
N GLY A 65 -4.80 -16.64 -18.09
CA GLY A 65 -5.20 -17.73 -18.99
C GLY A 65 -5.61 -17.26 -20.40
N GLY A 66 -5.18 -16.06 -20.82
CA GLY A 66 -5.55 -15.44 -22.10
C GLY A 66 -6.81 -14.57 -22.05
N GLU A 67 -7.48 -14.46 -20.90
CA GLU A 67 -8.66 -13.61 -20.72
C GLU A 67 -8.39 -12.41 -19.81
N GLU A 68 -9.08 -11.30 -20.05
CA GLU A 68 -9.00 -10.11 -19.20
C GLU A 68 -9.85 -10.28 -17.94
N LYS A 69 -9.20 -10.18 -16.79
CA LYS A 69 -9.82 -10.22 -15.48
C LYS A 69 -9.75 -8.86 -14.82
N TRP A 70 -10.92 -8.36 -14.43
CA TRP A 70 -11.06 -7.14 -13.66
C TRP A 70 -11.08 -7.48 -12.18
N THR A 71 -10.31 -6.76 -11.37
CA THR A 71 -10.31 -6.93 -9.92
C THR A 71 -10.22 -5.57 -9.26
N THR A 72 -11.13 -5.31 -8.34
CA THR A 72 -11.11 -4.11 -7.50
C THR A 72 -10.73 -4.52 -6.09
N PHE A 73 -9.74 -3.85 -5.52
CA PHE A 73 -9.29 -4.01 -4.16
C PHE A 73 -9.70 -2.79 -3.33
N LEU A 74 -10.07 -3.04 -2.08
CA LEU A 74 -10.19 -2.02 -1.04
C LEU A 74 -8.88 -2.04 -0.25
N VAL A 75 -8.07 -1.02 -0.47
CA VAL A 75 -6.70 -0.93 0.05
C VAL A 75 -6.58 0.23 1.02
N ARG A 76 -5.71 0.08 2.01
CA ARG A 76 -5.16 1.18 2.80
C ARG A 76 -3.65 1.18 2.66
N TYR A 77 -3.10 2.33 2.26
CA TYR A 77 -1.68 2.59 2.36
C TYR A 77 -1.40 3.17 3.74
N VAL A 78 -0.64 2.43 4.55
CA VAL A 78 -0.18 2.87 5.85
C VAL A 78 1.29 3.24 5.72
N ASP A 79 1.56 4.53 5.66
CA ASP A 79 2.86 5.10 5.31
C ASP A 79 3.54 5.75 6.52
N ASN A 80 4.85 5.55 6.61
CA ASN A 80 5.76 6.42 7.35
C ASN A 80 6.50 7.31 6.35
N SER A 81 6.58 8.61 6.65
CA SER A 81 7.26 9.59 5.81
C SER A 81 8.23 10.44 6.61
N GLU A 82 9.32 10.85 5.98
CA GLU A 82 10.31 11.76 6.55
C GLU A 82 10.53 12.97 5.65
N LYS A 83 10.72 14.12 6.27
CA LYS A 83 11.16 15.36 5.63
C LYS A 83 12.69 15.46 5.70
N ARG A 84 13.37 15.21 4.58
CA ARG A 84 14.83 15.36 4.43
C ARG A 84 15.10 16.46 3.42
N ASP A 85 16.01 17.40 3.72
CA ASP A 85 16.34 18.52 2.84
C ASP A 85 15.11 19.29 2.31
N ALA A 86 14.16 19.54 3.22
CA ALA A 86 12.87 20.18 2.97
C ALA A 86 11.85 19.39 2.11
N GLU A 87 12.16 18.16 1.70
CA GLU A 87 11.28 17.30 0.92
C GLU A 87 10.69 16.15 1.74
N TRP A 88 9.37 15.99 1.67
CA TRP A 88 8.67 14.83 2.21
C TRP A 88 8.73 13.67 1.22
N ARG A 89 9.17 12.50 1.71
CA ARG A 89 9.08 11.24 0.95
C ARG A 89 8.80 10.09 1.91
N ILE A 90 8.22 9.02 1.37
CA ILE A 90 7.89 7.80 2.11
C ILE A 90 9.17 7.04 2.46
N THR A 91 9.31 6.63 3.72
CA THR A 91 10.38 5.73 4.20
C THR A 91 9.90 4.30 4.36
N HIS A 92 8.61 4.10 4.64
CA HIS A 92 7.99 2.77 4.68
C HIS A 92 6.54 2.85 4.23
N ARG A 93 6.12 1.90 3.39
CA ARG A 93 4.71 1.64 3.09
C ARG A 93 4.34 0.24 3.55
N PHE A 94 3.20 0.12 4.20
CA PHE A 94 2.49 -1.13 4.41
C PHE A 94 1.14 -1.07 3.69
N CYS A 95 0.92 -1.98 2.76
CA CYS A 95 -0.30 -2.10 1.99
C CYS A 95 -1.24 -3.09 2.67
N THR A 96 -2.32 -2.58 3.25
CA THR A 96 -3.37 -3.39 3.87
C THR A 96 -4.53 -3.57 2.90
N PHE A 97 -5.06 -4.78 2.79
CA PHE A 97 -6.17 -5.15 1.92
C PHE A 97 -7.38 -5.48 2.77
N ASP A 98 -8.38 -4.61 2.76
CA ASP A 98 -9.63 -4.82 3.51
C ASP A 98 -10.57 -5.79 2.79
N ASP A 99 -10.62 -5.73 1.45
CA ASP A 99 -11.41 -6.66 0.64
C ASP A 99 -11.00 -6.62 -0.84
N ALA A 100 -11.56 -7.52 -1.65
CA ALA A 100 -11.48 -7.51 -3.10
C ALA A 100 -12.78 -8.01 -3.74
N SER A 101 -13.08 -7.53 -4.95
CA SER A 101 -14.22 -8.01 -5.74
C SER A 101 -14.14 -9.50 -6.07
N ASP A 102 -12.94 -10.06 -6.07
CA ASP A 102 -12.69 -11.50 -6.08
C ASP A 102 -12.00 -11.90 -4.77
N ALA A 103 -12.78 -12.30 -3.77
CA ALA A 103 -12.27 -12.64 -2.44
C ALA A 103 -11.24 -13.78 -2.44
N ALA A 104 -11.22 -14.66 -3.45
CA ALA A 104 -10.24 -15.73 -3.54
C ALA A 104 -8.80 -15.19 -3.64
N ILE A 105 -8.63 -13.97 -4.19
CA ILE A 105 -7.30 -13.36 -4.33
C ILE A 105 -6.67 -13.03 -2.97
N LEU A 106 -7.49 -12.74 -1.96
CA LEU A 106 -7.02 -12.42 -0.61
C LEU A 106 -6.33 -13.61 0.05
N GLY A 107 -6.67 -14.84 -0.36
CA GLY A 107 -6.03 -16.06 0.13
C GLY A 107 -4.56 -16.21 -0.26
N TYR A 108 -4.07 -15.41 -1.22
CA TYR A 108 -2.65 -15.39 -1.62
C TYR A 108 -1.83 -14.31 -0.88
N LEU A 109 -2.49 -13.42 -0.14
CA LEU A 109 -1.81 -12.37 0.62
C LEU A 109 -1.33 -12.93 1.97
N PRO A 110 -0.18 -12.44 2.50
CA PRO A 110 0.18 -12.69 3.88
C PRO A 110 -0.92 -12.20 4.82
N LYS A 111 -1.12 -12.92 5.93
CA LYS A 111 -2.22 -12.63 6.86
C LYS A 111 -2.11 -11.25 7.49
N GLU A 112 -0.90 -10.79 7.74
CA GLU A 112 -0.60 -9.48 8.29
C GLU A 112 -1.06 -8.34 7.37
N ASN A 113 -1.16 -8.57 6.06
CA ASN A 113 -1.63 -7.57 5.09
C ASN A 113 -3.15 -7.56 4.94
N LEU A 114 -3.87 -8.47 5.60
CA LEU A 114 -5.32 -8.44 5.60
C LEU A 114 -5.81 -7.45 6.65
N GLY A 115 -6.71 -6.54 6.25
CA GLY A 115 -7.30 -5.57 7.15
C GLY A 115 -8.19 -6.25 8.18
N THR A 116 -7.80 -6.21 9.45
CA THR A 116 -8.56 -6.82 10.55
C THR A 116 -9.52 -5.85 11.21
N ARG A 117 -9.24 -4.53 11.13
CA ARG A 117 -9.99 -3.44 11.77
C ARG A 117 -10.18 -3.58 13.28
N ASP A 118 -9.41 -4.46 13.91
CA ASP A 118 -9.34 -4.64 15.36
C ASP A 118 -8.03 -4.09 15.92
N GLY A 119 -7.73 -4.39 17.18
CA GLY A 119 -6.50 -3.92 17.84
C GLY A 119 -5.21 -4.50 17.25
N SER A 120 -5.28 -5.51 16.39
CA SER A 120 -4.13 -6.11 15.70
C SER A 120 -3.87 -5.52 14.31
N ASP A 121 -4.75 -4.64 13.82
CA ASP A 121 -4.63 -4.01 12.51
C ASP A 121 -3.35 -3.18 12.42
N TYR A 122 -2.60 -3.30 11.31
CA TYR A 122 -1.31 -2.63 11.17
C TYR A 122 -1.40 -1.11 11.37
N SER A 123 -2.52 -0.49 10.99
CA SER A 123 -2.72 0.95 11.22
C SER A 123 -2.65 1.34 12.70
N ARG A 124 -3.03 0.46 13.63
CA ARG A 124 -2.92 0.69 15.08
C ARG A 124 -1.49 0.68 15.58
N SER A 125 -0.55 0.13 14.82
CA SER A 125 0.87 0.17 15.15
C SER A 125 1.55 1.48 14.75
N VAL A 126 0.95 2.19 13.80
CA VAL A 126 1.48 3.43 13.21
C VAL A 126 0.84 4.66 13.87
N PHE A 127 -0.48 4.64 14.06
CA PHE A 127 -1.23 5.68 14.76
C PHE A 127 -1.32 5.36 16.25
N LYS A 128 -0.91 6.29 17.11
CA LYS A 128 -1.07 6.17 18.56
C LYS A 128 -2.28 6.99 18.97
N ASP A 129 -3.32 6.31 19.46
CA ASP A 129 -4.51 6.95 20.05
C ASP A 129 -4.13 7.86 21.24
#